data_AF-A0A2N8ZBN0-F1
#
_entry.id   AF-A0A2N8ZBN0-F1
#
_cell.length_a   1.000
_cell.length_b   1.000
_cell.length_c   1.000
_cell.angle_alpha   90.00
_cell.angle_beta   90.00
_cell.angle_gamma   90.00
#
_symmetry.space_group_name_H-M   'P 1'
#
loop_
_entity.id
_entity.type
_entity.pdbx_description
1 polymer ?
#
loop_
_entity_poly.entity_id
_entity_poly.type
_entity_poly.pdbx_seq_one_letter_code
_entity_poly.pdbx_strand_id
1 'polypeptide(L)'
;MSKFRKGETSKLVIEKKNSITKSIKRKAEIIDKIKCYEDIPSSLEMKKNTISLMSVHNWVDSNLGLIRYSYNSARADHNAKNLESLIRSIDNANARLVSNLKPEIKNNCAVTTRLSQDYVKKLKNENEELRVALAEVYRAYMQILGELREDKQIDAAYRKLILAQAQILGKNRVWEVT
;
A
#
# COMPACT_ATOMS: atom_id res chain seq x y z
N MET A 1 40.53 -32.89 -27.61
CA MET A 1 40.44 -33.21 -26.17
C MET A 1 38.99 -33.14 -25.73
N SER A 2 38.35 -34.26 -25.40
CA SER A 2 37.00 -34.26 -24.80
C SER A 2 37.08 -33.57 -23.43
N LYS A 3 36.33 -32.49 -23.23
CA LYS A 3 36.35 -31.71 -21.97
C LYS A 3 35.69 -32.42 -20.79
N PHE A 4 35.04 -33.57 -20.99
CA PHE A 4 34.33 -34.33 -19.96
C PHE A 4 34.47 -35.85 -20.17
N ARG A 5 34.55 -36.63 -19.07
CA ARG A 5 34.50 -38.10 -19.14
C ARG A 5 33.06 -38.55 -19.43
N LYS A 6 32.88 -39.65 -20.18
CA LYS A 6 31.55 -40.27 -20.40
C LYS A 6 30.92 -40.56 -19.04
N GLY A 7 29.78 -39.92 -18.75
CA GLY A 7 29.05 -40.07 -17.49
C GLY A 7 29.24 -38.94 -16.47
N GLU A 8 30.18 -38.01 -16.67
CA GLU A 8 30.32 -36.84 -15.79
C GLU A 8 29.27 -35.77 -16.12
N THR A 9 28.51 -35.36 -15.11
CA THR A 9 27.62 -34.21 -15.19
C THR A 9 28.41 -32.94 -14.89
N SER A 10 28.23 -31.89 -15.70
CA SER A 10 28.99 -30.65 -15.52
C SER A 10 28.66 -29.99 -14.17
N LYS A 11 29.65 -29.31 -13.57
CA LYS A 11 29.50 -28.57 -12.31
C LYS A 11 28.31 -27.60 -12.35
N LEU A 12 28.11 -26.93 -13.48
CA LEU A 12 27.00 -26.00 -13.71
C LEU A 12 25.62 -26.67 -13.59
N VAL A 13 25.48 -27.91 -14.05
CA VAL A 13 24.22 -28.65 -13.95
C VAL A 13 23.92 -29.05 -12.50
N ILE A 14 24.96 -29.44 -11.75
CA ILE A 14 24.84 -29.76 -10.32
C ILE A 14 24.49 -28.51 -9.52
N GLU A 15 25.14 -27.38 -9.79
CA GLU A 15 24.85 -26.09 -9.14
C GLU A 15 23.42 -25.63 -9.41
N LYS A 16 22.95 -25.72 -10.65
CA LYS A 16 21.56 -25.40 -11.02
C LYS A 16 20.56 -26.31 -10.33
N LYS A 17 20.86 -27.60 -10.22
CA LYS A 17 20.02 -28.55 -9.47
C LYS A 17 19.91 -28.15 -8.00
N ASN A 18 21.05 -27.86 -7.37
CA ASN A 18 21.11 -27.46 -5.97
C ASN A 18 20.43 -26.11 -5.71
N SER A 19 20.53 -25.15 -6.64
CA SER A 19 19.88 -23.84 -6.50
C SER A 19 18.36 -23.96 -6.56
N ILE A 20 17.82 -24.86 -7.40
CA ILE A 20 16.38 -25.17 -7.43
C ILE A 20 15.95 -25.77 -6.09
N THR A 21 16.66 -26.77 -5.57
CA THR A 21 16.36 -27.39 -4.27
C THR A 21 16.37 -26.35 -3.14
N LYS A 22 17.40 -25.49 -3.09
CA LYS A 22 17.49 -24.39 -2.12
C LYS A 22 16.33 -23.41 -2.26
N SER A 23 15.94 -23.07 -3.49
CA SER A 23 14.82 -22.16 -3.73
C SER A 23 13.48 -22.77 -3.31
N ILE A 24 13.22 -24.06 -3.57
CA ILE A 24 12.01 -24.75 -3.09
C ILE A 24 11.92 -24.67 -1.57
N LYS A 25 13.01 -25.01 -0.87
CA LYS A 25 13.08 -24.95 0.60
C LYS A 25 12.84 -23.52 1.10
N ARG A 26 13.48 -22.53 0.48
CA ARG A 26 13.37 -21.13 0.90
C ARG A 26 11.96 -20.57 0.68
N LYS A 27 11.31 -20.93 -0.44
CA LYS A 27 9.91 -20.57 -0.70
C LYS A 27 8.99 -21.14 0.38
N ALA A 28 9.20 -22.39 0.80
CA ALA A 28 8.41 -23.01 1.87
C ALA A 28 8.57 -22.25 3.19
N GLU A 29 9.81 -21.93 3.58
CA GLU A 29 10.11 -21.18 4.80
C GLU A 29 9.46 -19.78 4.82
N ILE A 30 9.43 -19.07 3.69
CA ILE A 30 8.82 -17.74 3.61
C ILE A 30 7.30 -17.85 3.69
N ILE A 31 6.71 -18.78 2.92
CA ILE A 31 5.25 -18.96 2.89
C ILE A 31 4.72 -19.40 4.25
N ASP A 32 5.43 -20.27 4.97
CA ASP A 32 5.01 -20.72 6.30
C ASP A 32 4.97 -19.60 7.35
N LYS A 33 5.73 -18.53 7.14
CA LYS A 33 5.74 -17.34 8.01
C LYS A 33 4.58 -16.38 7.76
N ILE A 34 3.89 -16.50 6.62
CA ILE A 34 2.74 -15.65 6.30
C ILE A 34 1.62 -15.95 7.30
N LYS A 35 1.18 -14.92 8.03
CA LYS A 35 0.02 -15.00 8.93
C LYS A 35 -1.15 -14.21 8.37
N CYS A 36 -0.90 -13.03 7.84
CA CYS A 36 -1.93 -12.14 7.27
C CYS A 36 -1.55 -11.66 5.85
N TYR A 37 -2.44 -10.89 5.21
CA TYR A 37 -2.25 -10.43 3.83
C TYR A 37 -1.09 -9.43 3.71
N GLU A 38 -0.79 -8.71 4.79
CA GLU A 38 0.30 -7.74 4.88
C GLU A 38 1.69 -8.41 4.92
N ASP A 39 1.76 -9.67 5.35
CA ASP A 39 3.01 -10.45 5.39
C ASP A 39 3.42 -10.98 4.01
N ILE A 40 2.53 -10.87 3.02
CA ILE A 40 2.73 -11.46 1.69
C ILE A 40 3.75 -10.62 0.92
N PRO A 41 4.88 -11.21 0.47
CA PRO A 41 5.85 -10.48 -0.33
C PRO A 41 5.19 -9.92 -1.59
N SER A 42 5.41 -8.64 -1.88
CA SER A 42 4.86 -7.98 -3.07
C SER A 42 5.33 -8.61 -4.39
N SER A 43 6.47 -9.31 -4.37
CA SER A 43 6.99 -10.07 -5.51
C SER A 43 6.26 -11.39 -5.77
N LEU A 44 5.40 -11.86 -4.85
CA LEU A 44 4.62 -13.08 -5.00
C LEU A 44 3.24 -12.78 -5.59
N GLU A 45 3.00 -13.29 -6.80
CA GLU A 45 1.70 -13.15 -7.45
C GLU A 45 0.62 -14.02 -6.77
N MET A 46 -0.40 -13.36 -6.23
CA MET A 46 -1.57 -14.04 -5.67
C MET A 46 -2.66 -14.28 -6.71
N LYS A 47 -3.41 -15.39 -6.54
CA LYS A 47 -4.62 -15.65 -7.32
C LYS A 47 -5.84 -15.38 -6.45
N LYS A 48 -6.42 -14.18 -6.59
CA LYS A 48 -7.48 -13.69 -5.69
C LYS A 48 -6.99 -13.67 -4.24
N ASN A 49 -7.48 -14.59 -3.42
CA ASN A 49 -7.22 -14.66 -1.97
C ASN A 49 -6.37 -15.88 -1.59
N THR A 50 -5.84 -16.61 -2.57
CA THR A 50 -5.02 -17.80 -2.31
C THR A 50 -3.69 -17.76 -3.04
N ILE A 51 -2.69 -18.35 -2.40
CA ILE A 51 -1.37 -18.61 -2.95
C ILE A 51 -1.47 -19.88 -3.78
N SER A 52 -1.22 -19.77 -5.08
CA SER A 52 -1.26 -20.92 -5.99
C SER A 52 0.12 -21.54 -6.15
N LEU A 53 0.21 -22.87 -6.18
CA LEU A 53 1.48 -23.58 -6.39
C LEU A 53 2.22 -23.13 -7.66
N MET A 54 1.47 -22.83 -8.74
CA MET A 54 2.04 -22.33 -9.99
C MET A 54 2.67 -20.95 -9.82
N SER A 55 2.02 -20.04 -9.09
CA SER A 55 2.60 -18.74 -8.74
C SER A 55 3.91 -18.91 -7.99
N VAL A 56 3.95 -19.84 -7.03
CA VAL A 56 5.16 -20.12 -6.25
C VAL A 56 6.29 -20.70 -7.11
N HIS A 57 5.99 -21.55 -8.09
CA HIS A 57 7.01 -22.05 -9.03
C HIS A 57 7.60 -20.93 -9.90
N ASN A 58 6.76 -20.00 -10.35
CA ASN A 58 7.16 -18.86 -11.18
C ASN A 58 7.77 -17.70 -10.38
N TRP A 59 7.59 -17.67 -9.06
CA TRP A 59 8.09 -16.60 -8.20
C TRP A 59 9.61 -16.45 -8.29
N VAL A 60 10.06 -15.24 -8.63
CA VAL A 60 11.47 -14.84 -8.70
C VAL A 60 11.66 -13.62 -7.81
N ASP A 61 12.70 -13.65 -6.99
CA ASP A 61 13.09 -12.52 -6.18
C ASP A 61 14.58 -12.62 -5.85
N SER A 62 15.38 -11.75 -6.44
CA SER A 62 16.84 -11.75 -6.26
C SER A 62 17.23 -11.42 -4.82
N ASN A 63 16.46 -10.58 -4.12
CA ASN A 63 16.76 -10.18 -2.74
C ASN A 63 16.51 -11.33 -1.77
N LEU A 64 15.50 -12.15 -2.05
CA LEU A 64 15.16 -13.34 -1.26
C LEU A 64 15.90 -14.61 -1.72
N GLY A 65 16.74 -14.51 -2.76
CA GLY A 65 17.47 -15.64 -3.34
C GLY A 65 16.57 -16.68 -4.02
N LEU A 66 15.44 -16.23 -4.58
CA LEU A 66 14.42 -17.09 -5.16
C LEU A 66 14.54 -17.12 -6.69
N ILE A 67 14.52 -18.33 -7.23
CA ILE A 67 14.57 -18.55 -8.67
C ILE A 67 13.31 -19.23 -9.17
N ARG A 68 12.98 -18.98 -10.43
CA ARG A 68 11.94 -19.70 -11.15
C ARG A 68 12.45 -21.09 -11.51
N TYR A 69 11.56 -22.07 -11.41
CA TYR A 69 11.84 -23.43 -11.85
C TYR A 69 10.59 -24.08 -12.44
N SER A 70 10.81 -25.09 -13.29
CA SER A 70 9.71 -25.80 -13.94
C SER A 70 9.02 -26.77 -12.98
N TYR A 71 7.76 -27.08 -13.27
CA TYR A 71 7.00 -28.10 -12.56
C TYR A 71 7.71 -29.46 -12.51
N ASN A 72 8.31 -29.88 -13.62
CA ASN A 72 9.05 -31.14 -13.71
C ASN A 72 10.31 -31.13 -12.82
N SER A 73 11.01 -29.99 -12.75
CA SER A 73 12.18 -29.83 -11.89
C SER A 73 11.82 -29.93 -10.40
N ALA A 74 10.64 -29.42 -10.03
CA ALA A 74 10.15 -29.48 -8.66
C ALA A 74 9.80 -30.92 -8.24
N ARG A 75 9.24 -31.72 -9.15
CA ARG A 75 8.80 -33.11 -8.94
C ARG A 75 9.90 -34.16 -9.07
N ALA A 76 11.13 -33.78 -9.40
CA ALA A 76 12.23 -34.72 -9.43
C ALA A 76 12.44 -35.37 -8.04
N ASP A 77 12.83 -36.65 -8.01
CA ASP A 77 12.85 -37.46 -6.77
C ASP A 77 13.63 -36.82 -5.61
N HIS A 78 14.76 -36.18 -5.91
CA HIS A 78 15.58 -35.48 -4.93
C HIS A 78 14.92 -34.25 -4.29
N ASN A 79 13.88 -33.70 -4.92
CA ASN A 79 13.11 -32.56 -4.44
C ASN A 79 11.79 -32.97 -3.77
N ALA A 80 11.38 -34.25 -3.83
CA ALA A 80 10.07 -34.71 -3.35
C ALA A 80 9.76 -34.25 -1.93
N LYS A 81 10.69 -34.45 -0.97
CA LYS A 81 10.51 -34.02 0.43
C LYS A 81 10.34 -32.50 0.57
N ASN A 82 11.13 -31.72 -0.17
CA ASN A 82 11.06 -30.26 -0.13
C ASN A 82 9.79 -29.74 -0.80
N LEU A 83 9.33 -30.41 -1.87
CA LEU A 83 8.08 -30.08 -2.55
C LEU A 83 6.87 -30.37 -1.66
N GLU A 84 6.85 -31.50 -0.95
CA GLU A 84 5.79 -31.79 0.02
C GLU A 84 5.75 -30.74 1.15
N SER A 85 6.92 -30.32 1.63
CA SER A 85 7.00 -29.24 2.62
C SER A 85 6.43 -27.94 2.06
N LEU A 86 6.77 -27.60 0.81
CA LEU A 86 6.26 -26.41 0.13
C LEU A 86 4.73 -26.43 -0.01
N ILE A 87 4.17 -27.56 -0.44
CA ILE A 87 2.72 -27.74 -0.60
C ILE A 87 2.04 -27.57 0.76
N ARG A 88 2.55 -28.24 1.81
CA ARG A 88 2.03 -28.07 3.18
C ARG A 88 2.07 -26.63 3.65
N SER A 89 3.16 -25.90 3.41
CA SER A 89 3.27 -24.48 3.77
C SER A 89 2.24 -23.63 3.01
N ILE A 90 2.00 -23.90 1.72
CA ILE A 90 0.98 -23.20 0.93
C ILE A 90 -0.42 -23.47 1.48
N ASP A 91 -0.74 -24.73 1.76
CA ASP A 91 -2.06 -25.12 2.29
C ASP A 91 -2.31 -24.49 3.67
N ASN A 92 -1.29 -24.51 4.54
CA ASN A 92 -1.35 -23.86 5.85
C ASN A 92 -1.52 -22.34 5.75
N ALA A 93 -0.75 -21.67 4.89
CA ALA A 93 -0.86 -20.24 4.67
C ALA A 93 -2.25 -19.88 4.13
N ASN A 94 -2.74 -20.61 3.13
CA ASN A 94 -4.09 -20.42 2.60
C ASN A 94 -5.17 -20.66 3.67
N ALA A 95 -5.04 -21.67 4.52
CA ALA A 95 -5.96 -21.91 5.63
C ALA A 95 -6.00 -20.72 6.60
N ARG A 96 -4.83 -20.15 6.95
CA ARG A 96 -4.74 -18.94 7.80
C ARG A 96 -5.36 -17.72 7.13
N LEU A 97 -5.10 -17.52 5.84
CA LEU A 97 -5.65 -16.41 5.07
C LEU A 97 -7.19 -16.52 4.95
N VAL A 98 -7.71 -17.74 4.81
CA VAL A 98 -9.16 -18.01 4.78
C VAL A 98 -9.79 -17.85 6.17
N SER A 99 -9.11 -18.24 7.25
CA SER A 99 -9.65 -18.04 8.61
C SER A 99 -9.63 -16.56 9.05
N ASN A 100 -8.67 -15.78 8.55
CA ASN A 100 -8.55 -14.34 8.82
C ASN A 100 -9.50 -13.50 7.97
N LEU A 101 -10.01 -14.03 6.86
CA LEU A 101 -11.23 -13.52 6.25
C LEU A 101 -12.36 -13.81 7.25
N LYS A 102 -12.80 -12.77 7.97
CA LYS A 102 -13.96 -12.84 8.86
C LYS A 102 -15.08 -13.64 8.17
N PRO A 103 -15.83 -14.49 8.90
CA PRO A 103 -16.97 -15.16 8.31
C PRO A 103 -18.03 -14.10 7.98
N GLU A 104 -17.97 -13.52 6.79
CA GLU A 104 -19.16 -13.00 6.16
C GLU A 104 -20.01 -14.22 5.82
N ILE A 105 -20.89 -14.54 6.78
CA ILE A 105 -22.17 -15.23 6.65
C ILE A 105 -22.24 -16.11 5.39
N LYS A 106 -22.00 -17.41 5.59
CA LYS A 106 -22.49 -18.45 4.69
C LYS A 106 -23.99 -18.23 4.50
N ASN A 107 -24.41 -17.63 3.40
CA ASN A 107 -25.75 -17.80 2.89
C ASN A 107 -25.70 -17.92 1.38
N ASN A 108 -26.25 -19.05 0.95
CA ASN A 108 -26.31 -19.53 -0.40
C ASN A 108 -27.10 -18.58 -1.30
N CYS A 109 -26.69 -18.54 -2.57
CA CYS A 109 -27.52 -18.26 -3.74
C CYS A 109 -28.23 -16.88 -3.84
N ALA A 110 -27.75 -16.06 -4.80
CA ALA A 110 -28.51 -15.05 -5.57
C ALA A 110 -28.66 -13.58 -5.09
N VAL A 111 -27.91 -13.06 -4.10
CA VAL A 111 -28.10 -11.65 -3.62
C VAL A 111 -26.83 -10.75 -3.67
N THR A 112 -25.71 -11.22 -4.21
CA THR A 112 -24.41 -10.50 -4.13
C THR A 112 -24.33 -9.15 -4.85
N THR A 113 -25.25 -8.84 -5.77
CA THR A 113 -25.20 -7.58 -6.53
C THR A 113 -25.77 -6.38 -5.77
N ARG A 114 -26.69 -6.58 -4.82
CA ARG A 114 -27.33 -5.46 -4.09
C ARG A 114 -26.53 -4.99 -2.88
N LEU A 115 -25.97 -5.90 -2.09
CA LEU A 115 -25.17 -5.53 -0.90
C LEU A 115 -23.85 -4.84 -1.27
N SER A 116 -23.23 -5.21 -2.39
CA SER A 116 -22.05 -4.52 -2.93
C SER A 116 -22.38 -3.11 -3.44
N GLN A 117 -23.57 -2.93 -4.03
CA GLN A 117 -24.03 -1.63 -4.50
C GLN A 117 -24.34 -0.67 -3.33
N ASP A 118 -24.90 -1.17 -2.23
CA ASP A 118 -25.16 -0.37 -1.03
C ASP A 118 -23.86 0.11 -0.37
N TYR A 119 -22.84 -0.74 -0.30
CA TYR A 119 -21.51 -0.35 0.18
C TYR A 119 -20.89 0.73 -0.71
N VAL A 120 -20.95 0.56 -2.03
CA VAL A 120 -20.45 1.57 -2.98
C VAL A 120 -21.24 2.87 -2.86
N LYS A 121 -22.55 2.81 -2.63
CA LYS A 121 -23.39 4.00 -2.43
C LYS A 121 -23.03 4.74 -1.14
N LYS A 122 -22.81 4.02 -0.03
CA LYS A 122 -22.32 4.61 1.23
C LYS A 122 -20.98 5.30 1.04
N LEU A 123 -20.03 4.62 0.39
CA LEU A 123 -18.69 5.16 0.15
C LEU A 123 -18.70 6.41 -0.76
N LYS A 124 -19.65 6.48 -1.69
CA LYS A 124 -19.89 7.68 -2.52
C LYS A 124 -20.46 8.82 -1.69
N ASN A 125 -21.42 8.54 -0.82
CA ASN A 125 -22.00 9.54 0.06
C ASN A 125 -20.94 10.11 1.02
N GLU A 126 -20.15 9.24 1.66
CA GLU A 126 -19.05 9.67 2.54
C GLU A 126 -18.02 10.51 1.79
N ASN A 127 -17.67 10.16 0.54
CA ASN A 127 -16.79 10.99 -0.29
C ASN A 127 -17.39 12.37 -0.59
N GLU A 128 -18.69 12.43 -0.85
CA GLU A 128 -19.34 13.70 -1.15
C GLU A 128 -19.44 14.58 0.11
N GLU A 129 -19.75 14.00 1.26
CA GLU A 129 -19.72 14.70 2.56
C GLU A 129 -18.32 15.27 2.84
N LEU A 130 -17.26 14.49 2.61
CA LEU A 130 -15.89 14.95 2.77
C LEU A 130 -15.53 16.08 1.80
N ARG A 131 -16.03 16.03 0.55
CA ARG A 131 -15.82 17.12 -0.43
C ARG A 131 -16.51 18.41 -0.03
N VAL A 132 -17.74 18.31 0.46
CA VAL A 132 -18.51 19.46 0.95
C VAL A 132 -17.81 20.06 2.17
N ALA A 133 -17.45 19.24 3.15
CA ALA A 133 -16.73 19.70 4.34
C ALA A 133 -15.42 20.40 3.98
N LEU A 134 -14.65 19.83 3.04
CA LEU A 134 -13.42 20.46 2.55
C LEU A 134 -13.69 21.80 1.88
N ALA A 135 -14.72 21.90 1.04
CA ALA A 135 -15.10 23.15 0.39
C ALA A 135 -15.52 24.23 1.39
N GLU A 136 -16.23 23.86 2.46
CA GLU A 136 -16.61 24.77 3.54
C GLU A 136 -15.39 25.27 4.31
N VAL A 137 -14.44 24.40 4.64
CA VAL A 137 -13.16 24.80 5.26
C VAL A 137 -12.40 25.78 4.37
N TYR A 138 -12.31 25.51 3.06
CA TYR A 138 -11.69 26.44 2.11
C TYR A 138 -12.44 27.77 2.03
N ARG A 139 -13.77 27.75 2.06
CA ARG A 139 -14.59 28.98 2.03
C ARG A 139 -14.36 29.81 3.29
N ALA A 140 -14.37 29.20 4.46
CA ALA A 140 -14.10 29.86 5.73
C ALA A 140 -12.68 30.46 5.76
N TYR A 141 -11.69 29.70 5.28
CA TYR A 141 -10.32 30.20 5.16
C TYR A 141 -10.22 31.44 4.27
N MET A 142 -10.89 31.44 3.12
CA MET A 142 -10.89 32.58 2.20
C MET A 142 -11.61 33.80 2.80
N GLN A 143 -12.68 33.60 3.58
CA GLN A 143 -13.35 34.69 4.29
C GLN A 143 -12.40 35.35 5.31
N ILE A 144 -11.69 34.57 6.12
CA ILE A 144 -10.73 35.09 7.11
C ILE A 144 -9.61 35.88 6.42
N LEU A 145 -9.11 35.41 5.28
CA LEU A 145 -8.12 36.16 4.50
C LEU A 145 -8.66 37.49 3.98
N GLY A 146 -9.95 37.52 3.59
CA GLY A 146 -10.66 38.74 3.20
C GLY A 146 -10.74 39.74 4.35
N GLU A 147 -11.25 39.29 5.50
CA GLU A 147 -11.37 40.09 6.72
C GLU A 147 -10.01 40.69 7.14
N LEU A 148 -8.95 39.88 7.14
CA LEU A 148 -7.61 40.35 7.48
C LEU A 148 -7.08 41.43 6.52
N ARG A 149 -7.48 41.38 5.24
CA ARG A 149 -7.13 42.41 4.26
C ARG A 149 -7.93 43.69 4.49
N GLU A 150 -9.20 43.59 4.83
CA GLU A 150 -10.07 44.72 5.15
C GLU A 150 -9.59 45.43 6.42
N ASP A 151 -9.32 44.68 7.49
CA ASP A 151 -8.77 45.21 8.75
C ASP A 151 -7.48 45.99 8.53
N LYS A 152 -6.56 45.46 7.71
CA LYS A 152 -5.32 46.17 7.37
C LYS A 152 -5.57 47.51 6.66
N GLN A 153 -6.59 47.58 5.81
CA GLN A 153 -6.94 48.83 5.13
C GLN A 153 -7.59 49.83 6.08
N ILE A 154 -8.48 49.34 6.96
CA ILE A 154 -9.15 50.12 8.00
C ILE A 154 -8.10 50.70 8.96
N ASP A 155 -7.17 49.88 9.45
CA ASP A 155 -6.06 50.31 10.31
C ASP A 155 -5.19 51.38 9.63
N ALA A 156 -4.88 51.19 8.35
CA ALA A 156 -4.10 52.16 7.59
C ALA A 156 -4.84 53.51 7.46
N ALA A 157 -6.16 53.48 7.26
CA ALA A 157 -7.00 54.68 7.22
C ALA A 157 -7.06 55.38 8.58
N TYR A 158 -7.27 54.63 9.68
CA TYR A 158 -7.26 55.18 11.03
C TYR A 158 -5.93 55.82 11.39
N ARG A 159 -4.80 55.18 11.06
CA ARG A 159 -3.46 55.76 11.26
C ARG A 159 -3.31 57.10 10.53
N LYS A 160 -3.80 57.21 9.29
CA LYS A 160 -3.78 58.47 8.54
C LYS A 160 -4.63 59.55 9.21
N LEU A 161 -5.83 59.21 9.68
CA LEU A 161 -6.71 60.16 10.38
C LEU A 161 -6.09 60.67 11.68
N ILE A 162 -5.53 59.77 12.50
CA ILE A 162 -4.87 60.14 13.75
C ILE A 162 -3.69 61.08 13.49
N LEU A 163 -2.87 60.78 12.48
CA LEU A 163 -1.75 61.66 12.09
C LEU A 163 -2.24 63.04 11.63
N ALA A 164 -3.29 63.09 10.81
CA ALA A 164 -3.87 64.36 10.37
C ALA A 164 -4.42 65.18 11.54
N GLN A 165 -5.13 64.53 12.47
CA GLN A 165 -5.65 65.20 13.66
C GLN A 165 -4.53 65.69 14.59
N ALA A 166 -3.49 64.88 14.79
CA ALA A 166 -2.31 65.27 15.57
C ALA A 166 -1.58 66.48 14.95
N GLN A 167 -1.49 66.54 13.61
CA GLN A 167 -0.92 67.69 12.92
C GLN A 167 -1.76 68.97 13.09
N ILE A 168 -3.10 68.86 13.00
CA ILE A 168 -4.01 70.00 13.21
C ILE A 168 -3.90 70.51 14.65
N LEU A 169 -3.98 69.62 15.64
CA LEU A 169 -3.84 69.97 17.06
C LEU A 169 -2.45 70.55 17.36
N GLY A 170 -1.40 69.98 16.77
CA GLY A 170 -0.04 70.51 16.89
C GLY A 170 0.09 71.93 16.34
N LYS A 171 -0.51 72.22 15.18
CA LYS A 171 -0.54 73.59 14.61
C LYS A 171 -1.32 74.56 15.49
N ASN A 172 -2.51 74.18 15.96
CA ASN A 172 -3.33 75.04 16.83
C ASN A 172 -2.61 75.35 18.16
N ARG A 173 -1.92 74.37 18.75
CA ARG A 173 -1.15 74.56 19.98
C ARG A 173 0.01 75.56 19.82
N VAL A 174 0.60 75.67 18.62
CA VAL A 174 1.66 76.65 18.35
C VAL A 174 1.09 78.07 18.21
N TRP A 175 -0.16 78.22 17.74
CA TRP A 175 -0.82 79.51 17.57
C TRP A 175 -1.42 80.09 18.86
N GLU A 176 -1.75 79.26 19.86
CA GLU A 176 -2.27 79.74 21.17
C GLU A 176 -1.15 80.24 22.12
N VAL A 177 0.12 80.03 21.79
CA VAL A 177 1.28 80.36 22.67
C VAL A 177 2.02 81.63 22.19
N THR A 178 1.56 82.27 21.11
CA THR A 178 2.05 83.57 20.61
C THR A 178 1.02 84.66 20.84
#